data_AF-A0A6P6NTI7-F1
#
_entry.id   AF-A0A6P6NTI7-F1
#
_cell.length_a   1.000
_cell.length_b   1.000
_cell.length_c   1.000
_cell.angle_alpha   90.00
_cell.angle_beta   90.00
_cell.angle_gamma   90.00
#
_symmetry.space_group_name_H-M   'P 1'
#
loop_
_entity.id
_entity.type
_entity.pdbx_description
1 polymer ?
#
loop_
_entity_poly.entity_id
_entity_poly.type
_entity_poly.pdbx_seq_one_letter_code
_entity_poly.pdbx_strand_id
1 'polypeptide(L)'
;MQAPPLQYDFYSEENAPKWRGLLVPSLNKVLSQVHPKLTSQQEALQYIEGLILVLLNTLCQAQPRTVQDVEERVQRSFPHPIEKWAIADAQNALDKRKRRGPLALPVDKIHPLLKEVLGYKIDHQVSVYIVAVLEYISADILKLAGNYVRNIRHYEISQQDITVAMCADKVLMDMFHQVEEDISVFPLMDEEPSAAEEQMYYDLVKAFMAELRQYLRDLNLIIKVFREPFASNTMLFSPHDVENIFSRIVDIHEVTVKLLGLIEDTVEMTDEGSPHPLVGYCFEDLAEVRLRSTDDVL
;
A
#
# COMPACT_ATOMS: atom_id res chain seq x y z
N MET A 1 35.24 -13.28 1.31
CA MET A 1 33.88 -13.01 0.77
C MET A 1 32.89 -13.55 1.77
N GLN A 2 32.29 -12.69 2.60
CA GLN A 2 31.17 -13.11 3.44
C GLN A 2 29.99 -13.34 2.50
N ALA A 3 29.35 -14.50 2.59
CA ALA A 3 28.09 -14.77 1.90
C ALA A 3 27.08 -13.68 2.26
N PRO A 4 26.25 -13.21 1.32
CA PRO A 4 25.15 -12.31 1.66
C PRO A 4 24.31 -12.97 2.77
N PRO A 5 23.81 -12.21 3.76
CA PRO A 5 22.98 -12.77 4.80
C PRO A 5 21.78 -13.45 4.14
N LEU A 6 21.64 -14.76 4.35
CA LEU A 6 20.50 -15.55 3.90
C LEU A 6 19.24 -14.88 4.46
N GLN A 7 18.44 -14.29 3.58
CA GLN A 7 17.19 -13.66 3.93
C GLN A 7 16.21 -14.73 4.40
N TYR A 8 15.61 -14.53 5.58
CA TYR A 8 14.69 -15.51 6.13
C TYR A 8 13.39 -15.50 5.32
N ASP A 9 13.07 -16.62 4.69
CA ASP A 9 11.82 -16.79 3.96
C ASP A 9 10.73 -17.30 4.92
N PHE A 10 9.72 -16.46 5.15
CA PHE A 10 8.56 -16.75 5.99
C PHE A 10 7.58 -17.72 5.33
N TYR A 11 7.63 -17.86 4.00
CA TYR A 11 6.66 -18.61 3.20
C TYR A 11 7.20 -19.94 2.67
N SER A 12 8.48 -20.26 2.95
CA SER A 12 9.07 -21.56 2.61
C SER A 12 8.28 -22.72 3.22
N GLU A 13 8.31 -23.89 2.58
CA GLU A 13 7.59 -25.08 3.07
C GLU A 13 7.95 -25.43 4.53
N GLU A 14 9.17 -25.14 4.97
CA GLU A 14 9.63 -25.38 6.33
C GLU A 14 9.10 -24.34 7.33
N ASN A 15 9.02 -23.07 6.94
CA ASN A 15 8.71 -21.96 7.85
C ASN A 15 7.24 -21.54 7.82
N ALA A 16 6.54 -21.70 6.71
CA ALA A 16 5.13 -21.33 6.56
C ALA A 16 4.23 -21.89 7.67
N PRO A 17 4.37 -23.15 8.14
CA PRO A 17 3.56 -23.68 9.23
C PRO A 17 3.80 -22.98 10.59
N LYS A 18 4.96 -22.33 10.79
CA LYS A 18 5.31 -21.63 12.02
C LYS A 18 4.68 -20.24 12.09
N TRP A 19 4.53 -19.58 10.93
CA TRP A 19 4.11 -18.18 10.83
C TRP A 19 2.65 -18.01 10.38
N ARG A 20 2.15 -18.85 9.47
CA ARG A 20 0.81 -18.72 8.90
C ARG A 20 -0.27 -18.89 9.99
N GLY A 21 -1.07 -17.86 10.19
CA GLY A 21 -2.12 -17.79 11.21
C GLY A 21 -1.60 -17.58 12.64
N LEU A 22 -0.30 -17.32 12.83
CA LEU A 22 0.28 -17.08 14.16
C LEU A 22 -0.27 -15.79 14.79
N LEU A 23 -0.41 -14.74 13.98
CA LEU A 23 -0.81 -13.41 14.41
C LEU A 23 -2.32 -13.22 14.32
N VAL A 24 -3.01 -13.88 13.40
CA VAL A 24 -4.47 -13.75 13.16
C VAL A 24 -5.32 -13.72 14.45
N PRO A 25 -5.19 -14.67 15.41
CA PRO A 25 -5.99 -14.63 16.63
C PRO A 25 -5.73 -13.40 17.52
N SER A 26 -4.51 -12.86 17.46
CA SER A 26 -4.08 -11.71 18.23
C SER A 26 -4.49 -10.41 17.54
N LEU A 27 -4.39 -10.34 16.21
CA LEU A 27 -4.90 -9.23 15.40
C LEU A 27 -6.40 -9.03 15.61
N ASN A 28 -7.17 -10.11 15.72
CA ASN A 28 -8.60 -10.00 16.04
C ASN A 28 -8.86 -9.40 17.44
N LYS A 29 -7.99 -9.68 18.43
CA LYS A 29 -8.05 -9.04 19.75
C LYS A 29 -7.71 -7.56 19.66
N VAL A 30 -6.69 -7.20 18.88
CA VAL A 30 -6.30 -5.80 18.63
C VAL A 30 -7.46 -5.04 17.98
N LEU A 31 -8.11 -5.64 16.97
CA LEU A 31 -9.32 -5.07 16.34
C LEU A 31 -10.41 -4.79 17.38
N SER A 32 -10.68 -5.76 18.25
CA SER A 32 -11.68 -5.60 19.31
C SER A 32 -11.33 -4.48 20.31
N GLN A 33 -10.06 -4.14 20.48
CA GLN A 33 -9.62 -3.03 21.33
C GLN A 33 -9.81 -1.66 20.65
N VAL A 34 -9.51 -1.55 19.35
CA VAL A 34 -9.63 -0.28 18.62
C VAL A 34 -11.05 0.00 18.14
N HIS A 35 -11.78 -1.03 17.72
CA HIS A 35 -13.13 -0.95 17.17
C HIS A 35 -14.03 -2.10 17.69
N PRO A 36 -14.58 -2.00 18.91
CA PRO A 36 -15.34 -3.09 19.55
C PRO A 36 -16.63 -3.53 18.83
N LYS A 37 -17.09 -2.75 17.83
CA LYS A 37 -18.34 -2.98 17.10
C LYS A 37 -18.12 -3.52 15.69
N LEU A 38 -16.87 -3.64 15.25
CA LEU A 38 -16.54 -4.15 13.93
C LEU A 38 -16.09 -5.61 14.02
N THR A 39 -16.42 -6.37 12.99
CA THR A 39 -15.83 -7.68 12.73
C THR A 39 -14.83 -7.59 11.59
N SER A 40 -14.02 -8.62 11.37
CA SER A 40 -13.11 -8.70 10.23
C SER A 40 -13.21 -10.06 9.56
N GLN A 41 -13.08 -10.06 8.25
CA GLN A 41 -12.90 -11.28 7.47
C GLN A 41 -11.55 -11.94 7.81
N GLN A 42 -11.49 -13.27 7.70
CA GLN A 42 -10.26 -14.00 7.99
C GLN A 42 -9.12 -13.62 7.02
N GLU A 43 -9.44 -13.45 5.74
CA GLU A 43 -8.51 -13.02 4.69
C GLU A 43 -7.92 -11.63 4.99
N ALA A 44 -8.74 -10.72 5.52
CA ALA A 44 -8.30 -9.39 5.94
C ALA A 44 -7.23 -9.45 7.05
N LEU A 45 -7.41 -10.32 8.04
CA LEU A 45 -6.42 -10.52 9.11
C LEU A 45 -5.17 -11.24 8.63
N GLN A 46 -5.29 -12.17 7.67
CA GLN A 46 -4.15 -12.84 7.04
C GLN A 46 -3.32 -11.87 6.19
N TYR A 47 -3.98 -10.94 5.50
CA TYR A 47 -3.31 -9.88 4.76
C TYR A 47 -2.49 -8.97 5.70
N ILE A 48 -3.08 -8.55 6.83
CA ILE A 48 -2.34 -7.78 7.85
C ILE A 48 -1.19 -8.60 8.42
N GLU A 49 -1.37 -9.89 8.69
CA GLU A 49 -0.28 -10.77 9.13
C GLU A 49 0.89 -10.74 8.14
N GLY A 50 0.63 -10.84 6.83
CA GLY A 50 1.65 -10.72 5.79
C GLY A 50 2.43 -9.40 5.86
N LEU A 51 1.74 -8.27 5.98
CA LEU A 51 2.37 -6.95 6.12
C LEU A 51 3.26 -6.87 7.37
N ILE A 52 2.79 -7.40 8.50
CA ILE A 52 3.53 -7.36 9.77
C ILE A 52 4.77 -8.28 9.72
N LEU A 53 4.71 -9.41 9.00
CA LEU A 53 5.87 -10.27 8.78
C LEU A 53 6.92 -9.62 7.87
N VAL A 54 6.48 -8.90 6.84
CA VAL A 54 7.36 -8.09 6.00
C VAL A 54 8.09 -7.04 6.84
N LEU A 55 7.36 -6.32 7.69
CA LEU A 55 7.94 -5.35 8.62
C LEU A 55 8.95 -6.02 9.60
N LEU A 56 8.61 -7.20 10.12
CA LEU A 56 9.50 -7.97 10.99
C LEU A 56 10.81 -8.31 10.30
N ASN A 57 10.75 -8.70 9.02
CA ASN A 57 11.95 -8.95 8.21
C ASN A 57 12.84 -7.71 8.14
N THR A 58 12.25 -6.56 7.81
CA THR A 58 12.94 -5.26 7.71
C THR A 58 13.66 -4.88 8.99
N LEU A 59 13.03 -5.12 10.15
CA LEU A 59 13.64 -4.86 11.45
C LEU A 59 14.80 -5.84 11.72
N CYS A 60 14.64 -7.12 11.37
CA CYS A 60 15.64 -8.16 11.60
C CYS A 60 16.88 -8.05 10.69
N GLN A 61 16.75 -7.46 9.49
CA GLN A 61 17.88 -7.24 8.57
C GLN A 61 19.01 -6.41 9.19
N ALA A 62 18.70 -5.51 10.12
CA ALA A 62 19.70 -4.72 10.84
C ALA A 62 20.51 -5.55 11.86
N GLN A 63 20.16 -6.83 12.04
CA GLN A 63 20.73 -7.74 13.03
C GLN A 63 20.81 -7.11 14.44
N PRO A 64 19.67 -6.66 15.00
CA PRO A 64 19.65 -5.99 16.30
C PRO A 64 20.01 -6.95 17.43
N ARG A 65 20.95 -6.53 18.29
CA ARG A 65 21.36 -7.28 19.49
C ARG A 65 20.81 -6.67 20.77
N THR A 66 20.53 -5.36 20.75
CA THR A 66 20.02 -4.61 21.89
C THR A 66 18.69 -3.93 21.56
N VAL A 67 17.97 -3.47 22.59
CA VAL A 67 16.76 -2.65 22.41
C VAL A 67 17.07 -1.37 21.64
N GLN A 68 18.24 -0.76 21.91
CA GLN A 68 18.67 0.45 21.24
C GLN A 68 18.89 0.24 19.74
N ASP A 69 19.44 -0.91 19.33
CA ASP A 69 19.63 -1.24 17.91
C ASP A 69 18.28 -1.30 17.17
N VAL A 70 17.25 -1.84 17.82
CA VAL A 70 15.89 -1.87 17.26
C VAL A 70 15.31 -0.46 17.19
N GLU A 71 15.48 0.35 18.24
CA GLU A 71 15.02 1.74 18.28
C GLU A 71 15.66 2.59 17.15
N GLU A 72 16.97 2.46 16.95
CA GLU A 72 17.69 3.12 15.85
C GLU A 72 17.20 2.63 14.47
N ARG A 73 16.90 1.33 14.32
CA ARG A 73 16.33 0.80 13.08
C ARG A 73 14.94 1.36 12.81
N VAL A 74 14.06 1.42 13.81
CA VAL A 74 12.72 2.02 13.69
C VAL A 74 12.84 3.49 13.29
N GLN A 75 13.72 4.26 13.95
CA GLN A 75 13.90 5.68 13.66
C GLN A 75 14.39 5.95 12.22
N ARG A 76 15.13 5.01 11.62
CA ARG A 76 15.64 5.15 10.24
C ARG A 76 14.67 4.66 9.18
N SER A 77 13.89 3.63 9.49
CA SER A 77 13.03 2.95 8.51
C SER A 77 11.59 3.43 8.52
N PHE A 78 11.11 4.05 9.61
CA PHE A 78 9.71 4.43 9.74
C PHE A 78 9.57 5.93 9.43
N PRO A 79 8.59 6.35 8.61
CA PRO A 79 8.41 7.75 8.25
C PRO A 79 7.89 8.61 9.41
N HIS A 80 8.29 9.88 9.48
CA HIS A 80 7.76 10.80 10.50
C HIS A 80 6.27 11.09 10.27
N PRO A 81 5.39 11.03 11.29
CA PRO A 81 5.67 10.92 12.74
C PRO A 81 5.49 9.51 13.34
N ILE A 82 5.30 8.45 12.54
CA ILE A 82 4.92 7.12 13.05
C ILE A 82 6.03 6.48 13.87
N GLU A 83 7.29 6.74 13.51
CA GLU A 83 8.50 6.30 14.21
C GLU A 83 8.49 6.74 15.68
N LYS A 84 8.14 8.01 15.92
CA LYS A 84 8.16 8.60 17.27
C LYS A 84 7.14 7.96 18.19
N TRP A 85 5.95 7.68 17.66
CA TRP A 85 4.88 7.05 18.43
C TRP A 85 5.15 5.55 18.65
N ALA A 86 5.66 4.85 17.64
CA ALA A 86 6.03 3.44 17.75
C ALA A 86 7.14 3.23 18.80
N ILE A 87 8.18 4.07 18.81
CA ILE A 87 9.25 4.02 19.83
C ILE A 87 8.68 4.28 21.22
N ALA A 88 7.85 5.32 21.37
CA ALA A 88 7.27 5.66 22.66
C ALA A 88 6.39 4.53 23.22
N ASP A 89 5.59 3.88 22.37
CA ASP A 89 4.74 2.76 22.76
C ASP A 89 5.57 1.52 23.14
N ALA A 90 6.58 1.19 22.33
CA ALA A 90 7.47 0.07 22.60
C ALA A 90 8.29 0.26 23.89
N GLN A 91 8.73 1.49 24.20
CA GLN A 91 9.39 1.79 25.48
C GLN A 91 8.46 1.61 26.67
N ASN A 92 7.17 1.97 26.52
CA ASN A 92 6.16 1.74 27.56
C ASN A 92 5.86 0.25 27.75
N ALA A 93 6.01 -0.59 26.72
CA ALA A 93 5.85 -2.03 26.84
C ALA A 93 6.94 -2.70 27.69
N LEU A 94 8.15 -2.14 27.71
CA LEU A 94 9.25 -2.57 28.58
C LEU A 94 9.08 -2.09 30.04
N ASP A 95 8.47 -0.93 30.23
CA ASP A 95 8.29 -0.33 31.54
C ASP A 95 7.10 -0.95 32.30
N LYS A 96 7.40 -1.99 33.10
CA LYS A 96 6.41 -2.78 33.88
C LYS A 96 5.46 -1.93 34.74
N ARG A 97 5.81 -0.68 35.06
CA ARG A 97 5.01 0.25 35.88
C ARG A 97 3.93 1.01 35.10
N LYS A 98 4.06 1.14 33.78
CA LYS A 98 3.17 1.95 32.92
C LYS A 98 2.26 1.12 32.02
N ARG A 99 2.39 -0.20 32.09
CA ARG A 99 1.71 -1.12 31.18
C ARG A 99 0.20 -1.15 31.43
N ARG A 100 -0.61 -0.82 30.41
CA ARG A 100 -2.09 -0.92 30.45
C ARG A 100 -2.61 -2.36 30.27
N GLY A 101 -1.75 -3.30 29.89
CA GLY A 101 -2.08 -4.73 29.73
C GLY A 101 -0.96 -5.50 29.02
N PRO A 102 -0.97 -6.85 29.04
CA PRO A 102 -0.04 -7.65 28.25
C PRO A 102 -0.21 -7.34 26.74
N LEU A 103 0.88 -7.50 25.98
CA LEU A 103 0.85 -7.41 24.51
C LEU A 103 -0.14 -8.46 24.01
N ALA A 104 -0.99 -8.08 23.06
CA ALA A 104 -1.93 -8.99 22.42
C ALA A 104 -1.19 -10.04 21.58
N LEU A 105 -0.11 -9.64 20.89
CA LEU A 105 0.72 -10.52 20.08
C LEU A 105 1.48 -11.55 20.94
N PRO A 106 1.67 -12.80 20.45
CA PRO A 106 2.19 -13.89 21.27
C PRO A 106 3.73 -13.85 21.37
N VAL A 107 4.26 -12.98 22.24
CA VAL A 107 5.71 -12.80 22.46
C VAL A 107 6.41 -14.15 22.72
N ASP A 108 5.80 -15.03 23.52
CA ASP A 108 6.39 -16.33 23.87
C ASP A 108 6.54 -17.27 22.68
N LYS A 109 5.69 -17.12 21.64
CA LYS A 109 5.80 -17.88 20.38
C LYS A 109 6.73 -17.21 19.39
N ILE A 110 6.75 -15.88 19.35
CA ILE A 110 7.60 -15.10 18.43
C ILE A 110 9.07 -15.13 18.89
N HIS A 111 9.35 -15.15 20.20
CA HIS A 111 10.72 -15.10 20.73
C HIS A 111 11.63 -16.26 20.27
N PRO A 112 11.19 -17.53 20.27
CA PRO A 112 11.96 -18.62 19.67
C PRO A 112 12.18 -18.41 18.17
N LEU A 113 11.16 -17.99 17.42
CA LEU A 113 11.24 -17.79 15.98
C LEU A 113 12.19 -16.65 15.60
N LEU A 114 12.23 -15.57 16.39
CA LEU A 114 13.20 -14.49 16.19
C LEU A 114 14.66 -14.97 16.27
N LYS A 115 14.95 -15.97 17.10
CA LYS A 115 16.30 -16.57 17.17
C LYS A 115 16.63 -17.35 15.91
N GLU A 116 15.63 -17.98 15.29
CA GLU A 116 15.78 -18.66 14.00
C GLU A 116 16.00 -17.64 12.87
N VAL A 117 15.19 -16.57 12.82
CA VAL A 117 15.30 -15.49 11.83
C VAL A 117 16.65 -14.79 11.90
N LEU A 118 17.13 -14.47 13.11
CA LEU A 118 18.38 -13.73 13.30
C LEU A 118 19.62 -14.64 13.26
N GLY A 119 19.47 -15.95 13.48
CA GLY A 119 20.57 -16.91 13.55
C GLY A 119 21.43 -16.81 14.82
N TYR A 120 20.99 -16.06 15.85
CA TYR A 120 21.67 -15.93 17.14
C TYR A 120 20.70 -15.75 18.31
N LYS A 121 21.22 -15.90 19.54
CA LYS A 121 20.44 -15.69 20.75
C LYS A 121 20.22 -14.19 21.00
N ILE A 122 18.97 -13.81 21.18
CA ILE A 122 18.57 -12.48 21.64
C ILE A 122 17.94 -12.54 23.03
N ASP A 123 18.07 -11.44 23.76
CA ASP A 123 17.43 -11.27 25.07
C ASP A 123 15.91 -11.13 24.93
N HIS A 124 15.18 -11.62 25.93
CA HIS A 124 13.72 -11.55 25.95
C HIS A 124 13.20 -10.11 25.86
N GLN A 125 13.91 -9.13 26.44
CA GLN A 125 13.55 -7.71 26.35
C GLN A 125 13.58 -7.18 24.91
N VAL A 126 14.55 -7.62 24.09
CA VAL A 126 14.63 -7.24 22.67
C VAL A 126 13.41 -7.78 21.91
N SER A 127 13.02 -9.03 22.18
CA SER A 127 11.80 -9.60 21.58
C SER A 127 10.53 -8.89 22.02
N VAL A 128 10.40 -8.54 23.30
CA VAL A 128 9.25 -7.73 23.78
C VAL A 128 9.19 -6.40 23.04
N TYR A 129 10.33 -5.75 22.84
CA TYR A 129 10.41 -4.47 22.15
C TYR A 129 10.01 -4.58 20.67
N ILE A 130 10.56 -5.54 19.93
CA ILE A 130 10.19 -5.81 18.52
C ILE A 130 8.68 -6.08 18.42
N VAL A 131 8.15 -6.98 19.26
CA VAL A 131 6.72 -7.33 19.21
C VAL A 131 5.83 -6.13 19.57
N ALA A 132 6.26 -5.25 20.46
CA ALA A 132 5.52 -4.02 20.76
C ALA A 132 5.44 -3.09 19.55
N VAL A 133 6.53 -2.93 18.79
CA VAL A 133 6.52 -2.17 17.52
C VAL A 133 5.56 -2.81 16.51
N LEU A 134 5.59 -4.13 16.35
CA LEU A 134 4.68 -4.84 15.45
C LEU A 134 3.21 -4.67 15.86
N GLU A 135 2.91 -4.72 17.15
CA GLU A 135 1.56 -4.54 17.69
C GLU A 135 1.05 -3.11 17.48
N TYR A 136 1.91 -2.12 17.67
CA TYR A 136 1.58 -0.72 17.40
C TYR A 136 1.16 -0.51 15.94
N ILE A 137 1.95 -1.00 14.99
CA ILE A 137 1.63 -0.89 13.55
C ILE A 137 0.37 -1.70 13.20
N SER A 138 0.21 -2.90 13.77
CA SER A 138 -1.01 -3.70 13.61
C SER A 138 -2.25 -2.92 14.04
N ALA A 139 -2.17 -2.25 15.20
CA ALA A 139 -3.26 -1.45 15.74
C ALA A 139 -3.54 -0.21 14.87
N ASP A 140 -2.51 0.42 14.31
CA ASP A 140 -2.65 1.60 13.47
C ASP A 140 -3.34 1.27 12.13
N ILE A 141 -2.94 0.17 11.47
CA ILE A 141 -3.61 -0.34 10.26
C ILE A 141 -5.08 -0.66 10.54
N LEU A 142 -5.36 -1.41 11.61
CA LEU A 142 -6.73 -1.79 11.99
C LEU A 142 -7.58 -0.57 12.37
N LYS A 143 -6.98 0.43 13.02
CA LYS A 143 -7.66 1.67 13.39
C LYS A 143 -8.02 2.48 12.15
N LEU A 144 -7.09 2.61 11.21
CA LEU A 144 -7.29 3.29 9.92
C LEU A 144 -8.39 2.61 9.10
N ALA A 145 -8.27 1.30 8.85
CA ALA A 145 -9.26 0.53 8.09
C ALA A 145 -10.63 0.54 8.78
N GLY A 146 -10.68 0.36 10.10
CA GLY A 146 -11.95 0.41 10.83
C GLY A 146 -12.61 1.79 10.82
N ASN A 147 -11.84 2.88 10.82
CA ASN A 147 -12.38 4.24 10.63
C ASN A 147 -12.99 4.39 9.22
N TYR A 148 -12.29 3.91 8.19
CA TYR A 148 -12.77 3.89 6.81
C TYR A 148 -14.10 3.12 6.69
N VAL A 149 -14.14 1.87 7.15
CA VAL A 149 -15.33 0.99 7.13
C VAL A 149 -16.51 1.62 7.88
N ARG A 150 -16.24 2.23 9.04
CA ARG A 150 -17.28 2.92 9.82
C ARG A 150 -17.83 4.15 9.10
N ASN A 151 -16.99 4.88 8.36
CA ASN A 151 -17.42 6.07 7.61
C ASN A 151 -18.35 5.70 6.46
N ILE A 152 -18.11 4.57 5.79
CA ILE A 152 -19.00 4.02 4.76
C ILE A 152 -20.20 3.24 5.34
N ARG A 153 -20.35 3.23 6.68
CA ARG A 153 -21.43 2.58 7.44
C ARG A 153 -21.50 1.06 7.28
N HIS A 154 -20.36 0.44 7.02
CA HIS A 154 -20.20 -1.02 7.09
C HIS A 154 -19.79 -1.44 8.52
N TYR A 155 -19.94 -2.73 8.83
CA TYR A 155 -19.65 -3.30 10.15
C TYR A 155 -18.65 -4.46 10.12
N GLU A 156 -18.16 -4.80 8.93
CA GLU A 156 -17.18 -5.86 8.71
C GLU A 156 -16.04 -5.30 7.86
N ILE A 157 -14.80 -5.57 8.27
CA ILE A 157 -13.58 -5.17 7.55
C ILE A 157 -13.17 -6.30 6.60
N SER A 158 -13.11 -5.98 5.30
CA SER A 158 -12.55 -6.85 4.27
C SER A 158 -11.09 -6.54 3.96
N GLN A 159 -10.41 -7.42 3.21
CA GLN A 159 -9.06 -7.14 2.72
C GLN A 159 -9.04 -5.88 1.84
N GLN A 160 -10.03 -5.71 0.96
CA GLN A 160 -10.14 -4.56 0.08
C GLN A 160 -10.24 -3.24 0.85
N ASP A 161 -10.98 -3.23 1.97
CA ASP A 161 -11.10 -2.04 2.82
C ASP A 161 -9.75 -1.63 3.41
N ILE A 162 -8.91 -2.60 3.78
CA ILE A 162 -7.55 -2.34 4.29
C ILE A 162 -6.68 -1.74 3.18
N THR A 163 -6.69 -2.34 1.99
CA THR A 163 -5.92 -1.84 0.84
C THR A 163 -6.32 -0.41 0.50
N VAL A 164 -7.61 -0.12 0.36
CA VAL A 164 -8.10 1.23 0.06
C VAL A 164 -7.71 2.23 1.14
N ALA A 165 -7.88 1.85 2.42
CA ALA A 165 -7.54 2.73 3.52
C ALA A 165 -6.04 3.03 3.58
N MET A 166 -5.18 2.04 3.32
CA MET A 166 -3.73 2.20 3.26
C MET A 166 -3.29 3.05 2.07
N CYS A 167 -3.87 2.87 0.88
CA CYS A 167 -3.56 3.71 -0.29
C CYS A 167 -3.87 5.20 -0.04
N ALA A 168 -4.84 5.50 0.81
CA ALA A 168 -5.17 6.87 1.19
C ALA A 168 -4.24 7.45 2.27
N ASP A 169 -3.50 6.61 3.00
CA ASP A 169 -2.59 7.03 4.07
C ASP A 169 -1.14 7.04 3.58
N LYS A 170 -0.62 8.25 3.34
CA LYS A 170 0.74 8.43 2.82
C LYS A 170 1.83 7.86 3.73
N VAL A 171 1.61 7.85 5.05
CA VAL A 171 2.64 7.44 6.01
C VAL A 171 2.79 5.93 5.99
N LEU A 172 1.69 5.18 6.05
CA LEU A 172 1.71 3.73 5.92
C LEU A 172 2.06 3.30 4.50
N MET A 173 1.57 4.01 3.48
CA MET A 173 1.93 3.71 2.10
C MET A 173 3.43 3.86 1.87
N ASP A 174 4.03 4.98 2.29
CA ASP A 174 5.47 5.20 2.18
C ASP A 174 6.25 4.16 3.00
N MET A 175 5.76 3.79 4.20
CA MET A 175 6.42 2.79 5.04
C MET A 175 6.46 1.41 4.36
N PHE A 176 5.36 0.96 3.76
CA PHE A 176 5.31 -0.37 3.13
C PHE A 176 5.91 -0.38 1.72
N HIS A 177 5.84 0.71 0.96
CA HIS A 177 6.54 0.83 -0.33
C HIS A 177 8.06 0.91 -0.19
N GLN A 178 8.59 1.67 0.79
CA GLN A 178 10.03 1.68 1.06
C GLN A 178 10.53 0.29 1.47
N VAL A 179 9.69 -0.46 2.18
CA VAL A 179 9.98 -1.84 2.54
C VAL A 179 9.96 -2.75 1.30
N GLU A 180 9.06 -2.55 0.34
CA GLU A 180 9.04 -3.28 -0.94
C GLU A 180 10.27 -2.97 -1.84
N GLU A 181 10.78 -1.74 -1.82
CA GLU A 181 11.97 -1.36 -2.63
C GLU A 181 13.28 -1.90 -2.05
N ASP A 182 13.41 -2.01 -0.72
CA ASP A 182 14.58 -2.59 -0.04
C ASP A 182 14.54 -4.14 0.02
N ILE A 183 13.39 -4.73 -0.32
CA ILE A 183 13.10 -6.14 -0.14
C ILE A 183 12.30 -6.62 -1.34
N SER A 184 12.94 -7.33 -2.28
CA SER A 184 12.27 -8.16 -3.30
C SER A 184 11.56 -9.37 -2.67
N VAL A 185 10.68 -9.13 -1.69
CA VAL A 185 9.93 -10.12 -0.92
C VAL A 185 8.51 -9.59 -0.69
N PHE A 186 7.82 -9.30 -1.78
CA PHE A 186 6.62 -10.10 -1.97
C PHE A 186 7.09 -11.42 -2.59
N PRO A 187 6.63 -12.59 -2.12
CA PRO A 187 6.37 -13.62 -3.11
C PRO A 187 5.32 -12.99 -4.03
N LEU A 188 5.78 -12.44 -5.17
CA LEU A 188 5.12 -12.84 -6.40
C LEU A 188 5.10 -14.35 -6.28
N MET A 189 3.89 -14.87 -6.19
CA MET A 189 3.64 -16.30 -6.14
C MET A 189 4.55 -16.90 -7.22
N ASP A 190 5.56 -17.66 -6.81
CA ASP A 190 6.23 -18.61 -7.69
C ASP A 190 5.20 -19.73 -7.95
N GLU A 191 4.13 -19.36 -8.65
CA GLU A 191 3.32 -20.29 -9.43
C GLU A 191 3.64 -19.96 -10.88
N GLU A 192 3.97 -21.00 -11.66
CA GLU A 192 4.07 -20.93 -13.11
C GLU A 192 2.96 -20.03 -13.70
N PRO A 193 3.23 -19.24 -14.76
CA PRO A 193 2.30 -18.24 -15.26
C PRO A 193 0.95 -18.90 -15.55
N SER A 194 0.03 -18.65 -14.65
CA SER A 194 -1.33 -19.17 -14.61
C SER A 194 -2.25 -18.02 -15.00
N ALA A 195 -3.40 -18.35 -15.60
CA ALA A 195 -4.44 -17.42 -16.05
C ALA A 195 -4.89 -16.35 -15.02
N ALA A 196 -4.45 -16.46 -13.76
CA ALA A 196 -4.67 -15.49 -12.69
C ALA A 196 -3.88 -14.17 -12.85
N GLU A 197 -2.63 -14.18 -13.34
CA GLU A 197 -1.87 -12.94 -13.61
C GLU A 197 -2.42 -12.18 -14.82
N GLU A 198 -2.90 -12.91 -15.82
CA GLU A 198 -3.54 -12.38 -17.03
C GLU A 198 -4.89 -11.72 -16.70
N GLN A 199 -5.67 -12.33 -15.80
CA GLN A 199 -6.91 -11.75 -15.27
C GLN A 199 -6.63 -10.47 -14.45
N MET A 200 -5.54 -10.44 -13.68
CA MET A 200 -5.13 -9.26 -12.90
C MET A 200 -4.76 -8.08 -13.81
N TYR A 201 -4.05 -8.33 -14.91
CA TYR A 201 -3.75 -7.30 -15.91
C TYR A 201 -5.03 -6.76 -16.56
N TYR A 202 -5.94 -7.65 -16.96
CA TYR A 202 -7.24 -7.24 -17.52
C TYR A 202 -8.04 -6.38 -16.52
N ASP A 203 -8.08 -6.80 -15.25
CA ASP A 203 -8.77 -6.07 -14.19
C ASP A 203 -8.13 -4.71 -13.91
N LEU A 204 -6.79 -4.61 -13.97
CA LEU A 204 -6.07 -3.34 -13.86
C LEU A 204 -6.40 -2.39 -15.00
N VAL A 205 -6.40 -2.88 -16.26
CA VAL A 205 -6.79 -2.08 -17.43
C VAL A 205 -8.23 -1.58 -17.28
N LYS A 206 -9.14 -2.45 -16.83
CA LYS A 206 -10.55 -2.09 -16.61
C LYS A 206 -10.72 -1.05 -15.49
N ALA A 207 -9.98 -1.17 -14.40
CA ALA A 207 -9.96 -0.20 -13.31
C ALA A 207 -9.43 1.15 -13.80
N PHE A 208 -8.31 1.16 -14.52
CA PHE A 208 -7.73 2.37 -15.10
C PHE A 208 -8.70 3.07 -16.07
N MET A 209 -9.42 2.32 -16.92
CA MET A 209 -10.47 2.90 -17.77
C MET A 209 -11.63 3.51 -16.95
N ALA A 210 -12.00 2.90 -15.82
CA ALA A 210 -13.03 3.45 -14.94
C ALA A 210 -12.57 4.77 -14.30
N GLU A 211 -11.31 4.84 -13.88
CA GLU A 211 -10.69 6.06 -13.36
C GLU A 211 -10.60 7.16 -14.42
N LEU A 212 -10.14 6.84 -15.64
CA LEU A 212 -10.11 7.80 -16.75
C LEU A 212 -11.51 8.35 -17.08
N ARG A 213 -12.55 7.52 -17.03
CA ARG A 213 -13.94 7.98 -17.20
C ARG A 213 -14.39 8.91 -16.07
N GLN A 214 -13.99 8.64 -14.83
CA GLN A 214 -14.27 9.55 -13.72
C GLN A 214 -13.51 10.86 -13.88
N TYR A 215 -12.23 10.80 -14.21
CA TYR A 215 -11.40 11.97 -14.47
C TYR A 215 -11.96 12.83 -15.62
N LEU A 216 -12.45 12.21 -16.71
CA LEU A 216 -13.15 12.93 -17.78
C LEU A 216 -14.45 13.59 -17.32
N ARG A 217 -15.21 12.97 -16.42
CA ARG A 217 -16.40 13.62 -15.83
C ARG A 217 -16.01 14.87 -15.05
N ASP A 218 -14.93 14.79 -14.28
CA ASP A 218 -14.42 15.91 -13.49
C ASP A 218 -13.86 17.02 -14.38
N LEU A 219 -13.12 16.68 -15.45
CA LEU A 219 -12.69 17.63 -16.47
C LEU A 219 -13.87 18.30 -17.18
N ASN A 220 -14.91 17.54 -17.53
CA ASN A 220 -16.12 18.09 -18.12
C ASN A 220 -16.86 19.04 -17.16
N LEU A 221 -16.87 18.73 -15.86
CA LEU A 221 -17.40 19.64 -14.84
C LEU A 221 -16.60 20.95 -14.83
N ILE A 222 -15.27 20.87 -14.78
CA ILE A 222 -14.40 22.05 -14.79
C ILE A 222 -14.62 22.86 -16.08
N ILE A 223 -14.63 22.22 -17.25
CA ILE A 223 -14.72 22.92 -18.54
C ILE A 223 -16.13 23.49 -18.75
N LYS A 224 -17.18 22.67 -18.61
CA LYS A 224 -18.55 23.04 -19.00
C LYS A 224 -19.31 23.79 -17.92
N VAL A 225 -18.97 23.59 -16.64
CA VAL A 225 -19.70 24.22 -15.53
C VAL A 225 -18.90 25.38 -14.93
N PHE A 226 -17.58 25.22 -14.75
CA PHE A 226 -16.77 26.26 -14.13
C PHE A 226 -16.14 27.21 -15.14
N ARG A 227 -15.58 26.73 -16.26
CA ARG A 227 -14.89 27.58 -17.25
C ARG A 227 -15.86 28.29 -18.19
N GLU A 228 -16.94 27.62 -18.60
CA GLU A 228 -17.93 28.15 -19.54
C GLU A 228 -18.52 29.53 -19.16
N PRO A 229 -18.89 29.79 -17.88
CA PRO A 229 -19.38 31.11 -17.47
C PRO A 229 -18.36 32.24 -17.63
N PHE A 230 -17.07 31.97 -17.40
CA PHE A 230 -15.99 32.95 -17.58
C PHE A 230 -15.72 33.19 -19.06
N ALA A 231 -15.75 32.13 -19.87
CA ALA A 231 -15.58 32.23 -21.32
C ALA A 231 -16.76 32.94 -22.00
N SER A 232 -17.98 32.77 -21.48
CA SER A 232 -19.20 33.36 -22.05
C SER A 232 -19.34 34.85 -21.74
N ASN A 233 -18.81 35.33 -20.61
CA ASN A 233 -18.96 36.71 -20.17
C ASN A 233 -17.72 37.56 -20.51
N THR A 234 -17.54 37.83 -21.80
CA THR A 234 -16.40 38.57 -22.36
C THR A 234 -16.31 40.04 -21.94
N MET A 235 -17.36 40.56 -21.30
CA MET A 235 -17.37 41.92 -20.72
C MET A 235 -16.68 41.98 -19.35
N LEU A 236 -16.59 40.85 -18.64
CA LEU A 236 -15.97 40.76 -17.31
C LEU A 236 -14.62 40.05 -17.34
N PHE A 237 -14.41 39.10 -18.25
CA PHE A 237 -13.18 38.32 -18.35
C PHE A 237 -12.64 38.35 -19.78
N SER A 238 -11.36 38.68 -19.93
CA SER A 238 -10.68 38.56 -21.22
C SER A 238 -10.28 37.09 -21.47
N PRO A 239 -10.03 36.69 -22.72
CA PRO A 239 -9.51 35.36 -23.03
C PRO A 239 -8.21 35.03 -22.28
N HIS A 240 -7.38 36.03 -22.00
CA HIS A 240 -6.13 35.87 -21.25
C HIS A 240 -6.39 35.56 -19.77
N ASP A 241 -7.42 36.16 -19.17
CA ASP A 241 -7.78 35.88 -17.77
C ASP A 241 -8.30 34.45 -17.61
N VAL A 242 -9.10 33.98 -18.57
CA VAL A 242 -9.58 32.59 -18.60
C VAL A 242 -8.43 31.61 -18.75
N GLU A 243 -7.44 31.91 -19.61
CA GLU A 243 -6.23 31.10 -19.78
C GLU A 243 -5.37 31.09 -18.51
N ASN A 244 -5.25 32.21 -17.79
CA ASN A 244 -4.48 32.26 -16.54
C ASN A 244 -5.11 31.43 -15.42
N ILE A 245 -6.45 31.31 -15.38
CA ILE A 245 -7.17 30.55 -14.36
C ILE A 245 -7.18 29.06 -14.68
N PHE A 246 -7.49 28.69 -15.93
CA PHE A 246 -7.73 27.30 -16.31
C PHE A 246 -6.58 26.67 -17.08
N SER A 247 -5.63 27.47 -17.58
CA SER A 247 -4.51 27.03 -18.41
C SER A 247 -4.98 26.13 -19.56
N ARG A 248 -4.14 25.19 -19.97
CA ARG A 248 -4.41 24.22 -21.06
C ARG A 248 -5.29 23.05 -20.63
N ILE A 249 -6.33 23.29 -19.83
CA ILE A 249 -7.25 22.23 -19.36
C ILE A 249 -7.99 21.54 -20.51
N VAL A 250 -8.24 22.27 -21.61
CA VAL A 250 -8.90 21.73 -22.81
C VAL A 250 -7.99 20.72 -23.50
N ASP A 251 -6.69 21.01 -23.60
CA ASP A 251 -5.70 20.09 -24.18
C ASP A 251 -5.59 18.81 -23.34
N ILE A 252 -5.58 18.94 -22.01
CA ILE A 252 -5.57 17.79 -21.09
C ILE A 252 -6.82 16.93 -21.31
N HIS A 253 -8.00 17.55 -21.41
CA HIS A 253 -9.24 16.85 -21.72
C HIS A 253 -9.17 16.14 -23.09
N GLU A 254 -8.66 16.79 -24.13
CA GLU A 254 -8.54 16.18 -25.46
C GLU A 254 -7.61 14.95 -25.44
N VAL A 255 -6.44 15.06 -24.80
CA VAL A 255 -5.52 13.91 -24.65
C VAL A 255 -6.16 12.78 -23.85
N THR A 256 -6.88 13.10 -22.77
CA THR A 256 -7.57 12.10 -21.95
C THR A 256 -8.68 11.38 -22.73
N VAL A 257 -9.45 12.10 -23.55
CA VAL A 257 -10.46 11.49 -24.43
C VAL A 257 -9.80 10.56 -25.45
N LYS A 258 -8.72 11.00 -26.09
CA LYS A 258 -7.98 10.18 -27.07
C LYS A 258 -7.40 8.92 -26.44
N LEU A 259 -6.75 9.04 -25.28
CA LEU A 259 -6.20 7.89 -24.56
C LEU A 259 -7.29 6.89 -24.17
N LEU A 260 -8.41 7.36 -23.61
CA LEU A 260 -9.51 6.47 -23.23
C LEU A 260 -10.08 5.76 -24.46
N GLY A 261 -10.30 6.47 -25.57
CA GLY A 261 -10.79 5.88 -26.81
C GLY A 261 -9.86 4.80 -27.36
N LEU A 262 -8.55 5.06 -27.43
CA LEU A 262 -7.56 4.09 -27.90
C LEU A 262 -7.56 2.81 -27.05
N ILE A 263 -7.68 2.95 -25.72
CA ILE A 263 -7.76 1.82 -24.80
C ILE A 263 -9.09 1.08 -24.97
N GLU A 264 -10.22 1.78 -25.09
CA GLU A 264 -11.55 1.18 -25.33
C GLU A 264 -11.56 0.36 -26.63
N ASP A 265 -11.05 0.94 -27.73
CA ASP A 265 -10.95 0.27 -29.03
C ASP A 265 -10.04 -0.97 -28.94
N THR A 266 -8.89 -0.87 -28.24
CA THR A 266 -7.96 -2.00 -28.08
C THR A 266 -8.58 -3.14 -27.28
N VAL A 267 -9.32 -2.82 -26.22
CA VAL A 267 -10.04 -3.81 -25.41
C VAL A 267 -11.18 -4.46 -26.21
N GLU A 268 -11.92 -3.68 -27.01
CA GLU A 268 -13.01 -4.20 -27.85
C GLU A 268 -12.50 -5.11 -28.98
N MET A 269 -11.32 -4.81 -29.53
CA MET A 269 -10.68 -5.57 -30.61
C MET A 269 -9.86 -6.78 -30.14
N THR A 270 -9.80 -7.03 -28.82
CA THR A 270 -9.08 -8.19 -28.26
C THR A 270 -9.93 -9.46 -28.42
N ASP A 271 -9.44 -10.43 -29.21
CA ASP A 271 -10.14 -11.70 -29.44
C ASP A 271 -10.35 -12.49 -28.13
N GLU A 272 -11.46 -13.24 -28.01
CA GLU A 272 -11.78 -14.08 -26.83
C GLU A 272 -10.73 -15.16 -26.52
N GLY A 273 -9.83 -15.48 -27.47
CA GLY A 273 -8.71 -16.39 -27.29
C GLY A 273 -7.39 -15.72 -26.88
N SER A 274 -7.37 -14.39 -26.75
CA SER A 274 -6.20 -13.63 -26.31
C SER A 274 -6.17 -13.50 -24.79
N PRO A 275 -5.00 -13.62 -24.14
CA PRO A 275 -4.91 -13.62 -22.67
C PRO A 275 -5.23 -12.27 -22.03
N HIS A 276 -4.93 -11.15 -22.71
CA HIS A 276 -5.23 -9.79 -22.25
C HIS A 276 -5.11 -8.76 -23.39
N PRO A 277 -5.73 -7.56 -23.26
CA PRO A 277 -5.62 -6.49 -24.25
C PRO A 277 -4.20 -5.88 -24.26
N LEU A 278 -3.65 -5.64 -25.45
CA LEU A 278 -2.29 -5.09 -25.61
C LEU A 278 -2.30 -3.55 -25.64
N VAL A 279 -2.67 -2.93 -24.52
CA VAL A 279 -2.83 -1.47 -24.42
C VAL A 279 -1.52 -0.67 -24.45
N GLY A 280 -0.36 -1.34 -24.39
CA GLY A 280 0.96 -0.70 -24.40
C GLY A 280 1.20 0.20 -25.62
N TYR A 281 0.73 -0.23 -26.79
CA TYR A 281 0.84 0.54 -28.04
C TYR A 281 0.07 1.87 -27.99
N CYS A 282 -1.05 1.94 -27.24
CA CYS A 282 -1.79 3.18 -27.06
C CYS A 282 -0.95 4.28 -26.38
N PHE A 283 -0.08 3.88 -25.43
CA PHE A 283 0.81 4.80 -24.73
C PHE A 283 2.01 5.19 -25.59
N GLU A 284 2.55 4.23 -26.36
CA GLU A 284 3.63 4.47 -27.30
C GLU A 284 3.23 5.51 -28.36
N ASP A 285 2.07 5.33 -29.00
CA ASP A 285 1.53 6.27 -29.99
C ASP A 285 1.40 7.69 -29.43
N LEU A 286 0.85 7.82 -28.22
CA LEU A 286 0.69 9.13 -27.56
C LEU A 286 2.03 9.75 -27.17
N ALA A 287 3.02 8.94 -26.79
CA ALA A 287 4.36 9.41 -26.47
C ALA A 287 5.12 9.84 -27.74
N GLU A 288 4.97 9.12 -28.85
CA GLU A 288 5.65 9.42 -30.12
C GLU A 288 5.18 10.75 -30.72
N VAL A 289 3.88 11.07 -30.62
CA VAL A 289 3.33 12.36 -31.06
C VAL A 289 4.03 13.55 -30.37
N ARG A 290 4.51 13.38 -29.14
CA ARG A 290 5.24 14.43 -28.42
C ARG A 290 6.68 14.62 -28.89
N LEU A 291 7.34 13.55 -29.34
CA LEU A 291 8.70 13.59 -29.88
C LEU A 291 8.76 14.26 -31.26
N ARG A 292 7.78 13.99 -32.13
CA ARG A 292 7.71 14.64 -33.46
C ARG A 292 7.41 16.15 -33.37
N SER A 293 6.63 16.58 -32.37
CA SER A 293 6.34 18.01 -32.18
C SER A 293 7.54 18.82 -31.64
N THR A 294 8.55 18.18 -31.06
CA THR A 294 9.78 18.85 -30.61
C THR A 294 10.84 18.98 -31.70
N ASP A 295 10.77 18.18 -32.76
CA ASP A 295 11.71 18.24 -33.89
C ASP A 295 11.32 19.32 -34.94
N ASP A 296 10.08 19.81 -34.93
CA ASP A 296 9.60 20.90 -35.80
C ASP A 296 9.89 22.32 -35.26
N VAL A 297 10.70 22.47 -34.20
CA VAL A 297 11.12 23.76 -33.62
C VAL A 297 12.63 23.99 -33.69
N LEU A 298 13.29 23.46 -34.72
CA LEU A 298 14.66 23.84 -35.11
C LEU A 298 14.71 24.51 -36.48
#